data_AF-A0A344LM48-F1
#
_entry.id   AF-A0A344LM48-F1
#
_cell.length_a   1.000
_cell.length_b   1.000
_cell.length_c   1.000
_cell.angle_alpha   90.00
_cell.angle_beta   90.00
_cell.angle_gamma   90.00
#
_symmetry.space_group_name_H-M   'P 1'
#
loop_
_entity.id
_entity.type
_entity.pdbx_description
1 polymer ?
#
loop_
_entity_poly.entity_id
_entity_poly.type
_entity_poly.pdbx_seq_one_letter_code
_entity_poly.pdbx_strand_id
1 'polypeptide(L)' 'MDDLHGEQLSEQLRALEERLARDYSDVPPRTVHRCVEQEAGRFSGARVLSFIPVLVERAVRPKLERGFVGT' A
#
# COMPACT_ATOMS: atom_id res chain seq x y z
N MET A 1 -19.95 0.82 -13.41
CA MET A 1 -19.14 2.06 -13.33
C MET A 1 -18.08 1.93 -12.23
N ASP A 2 -17.68 0.69 -11.90
CA ASP A 2 -16.79 0.35 -10.79
C ASP A 2 -15.32 0.32 -11.22
N ASP A 3 -15.06 0.09 -12.51
CA ASP A 3 -13.72 -0.04 -13.09
C ASP A 3 -12.87 1.23 -12.92
N LEU A 4 -13.45 2.42 -13.11
CA LEU A 4 -12.72 3.70 -12.99
C LEU A 4 -12.22 3.95 -11.55
N HIS A 5 -13.01 3.57 -10.54
CA HIS A 5 -12.61 3.73 -9.14
C HIS A 5 -11.51 2.73 -8.75
N GLY A 6 -11.54 1.52 -9.32
CA GLY A 6 -10.49 0.51 -9.14
C GLY A 6 -9.15 0.92 -9.78
N GLU A 7 -9.19 1.50 -10.98
CA GLU A 7 -7.98 2.02 -11.63
C GLU A 7 -7.40 3.22 -10.87
N GLN A 8 -8.24 4.15 -10.43
CA GLN A 8 -7.80 5.28 -9.63
C GLN A 8 -7.17 4.84 -8.29
N LEU A 9 -7.75 3.85 -7.62
CA LEU A 9 -7.16 3.29 -6.40
C LEU A 9 -5.79 2.65 -6.70
N SER A 10 -5.69 1.92 -7.80
CA SER A 10 -4.44 1.25 -8.20
C SER A 10 -3.31 2.26 -8.44
N GLU A 11 -3.61 3.37 -9.12
CA GLU A 11 -2.66 4.48 -9.30
C GLU A 11 -2.27 5.15 -7.98
N GLN A 12 -3.23 5.35 -7.07
CA GLN A 12 -2.96 5.91 -5.74
C GLN A 12 -2.07 4.99 -4.90
N LEU A 13 -2.28 3.67 -4.97
CA LEU A 13 -1.45 2.68 -4.27
C LEU A 13 -0.04 2.62 -4.88
N ARG A 14 0.09 2.71 -6.21
CA ARG A 14 1.40 2.79 -6.87
C ARG A 14 2.19 4.04 -6.44
N ALA A 15 1.55 5.21 -6.44
CA ALA A 15 2.18 6.44 -5.98
C ALA A 15 2.57 6.39 -4.49
N LEU A 16 1.76 5.71 -3.67
CA LEU A 16 2.08 5.43 -2.26
C LEU A 16 3.31 4.54 -2.13
N GLU A 17 3.38 3.45 -2.89
CA GLU A 17 4.53 2.53 -2.88
C GLU A 17 5.82 3.22 -3.26
N GLU A 18 5.82 4.03 -4.33
CA GLU A 18 6.98 4.81 -4.74
C GLU A 18 7.44 5.79 -3.65
N ARG A 19 6.49 6.42 -2.94
CA ARG A 19 6.81 7.31 -1.82
C ARG A 19 7.43 6.53 -0.66
N LEU A 20 6.85 5.40 -0.29
CA LEU A 20 7.38 4.54 0.77
C LEU A 20 8.76 3.97 0.42
N ALA A 21 9.01 3.59 -0.83
CA ALA A 21 10.32 3.12 -1.28
C ALA A 21 11.40 4.22 -1.19
N ARG A 22 11.01 5.50 -1.37
CA ARG A 22 11.91 6.64 -1.14
C ARG A 22 12.11 6.94 0.34
N ASP A 23 11.04 6.92 1.15
CA ASP A 23 11.10 7.19 2.59
C ASP A 23 11.90 6.10 3.35
N TYR A 24 11.82 4.85 2.90
CA TYR A 24 12.47 3.69 3.49
C TYR A 24 13.51 3.10 2.52
N SER A 25 14.49 3.92 2.11
CA SER A 25 15.52 3.53 1.12
C SER A 25 16.38 2.32 1.52
N ASP A 26 16.51 2.06 2.82
CA ASP A 26 17.23 0.90 3.36
C ASP A 26 16.42 -0.41 3.28
N VAL A 27 15.11 -0.32 3.01
CA VAL A 27 14.23 -1.48 2.85
C VAL A 27 14.18 -1.86 1.37
N PRO A 28 14.35 -3.16 1.02
CA PRO A 28 14.24 -3.60 -0.37
C PRO A 28 12.89 -3.20 -0.99
N PRO A 29 12.84 -2.66 -2.22
CA PRO A 29 11.59 -2.25 -2.86
C PRO A 29 10.53 -3.36 -2.93
N ARG A 30 10.97 -4.60 -3.15
CA ARG A 30 10.08 -5.77 -3.10
C ARG A 30 9.42 -5.98 -1.75
N THR A 31 10.10 -5.67 -0.65
CA THR A 31 9.55 -5.77 0.71
C THR A 31 8.51 -4.68 0.94
N VAL A 32 8.75 -3.46 0.46
CA VAL A 32 7.78 -2.36 0.48
C VAL A 32 6.53 -2.76 -0.31
N HIS A 33 6.70 -3.20 -1.56
CA HIS A 33 5.62 -3.68 -2.42
C HIS A 33 4.78 -4.76 -1.73
N ARG A 34 5.42 -5.81 -1.20
CA ARG A 34 4.73 -6.91 -0.51
C ARG A 34 3.96 -6.44 0.73
N CYS A 35 4.51 -5.48 1.47
CA CYS A 35 3.83 -4.92 2.63
C CYS A 35 2.59 -4.11 2.21
N VAL A 36 2.70 -3.30 1.16
CA VAL A 36 1.58 -2.51 0.61
C VAL A 36 0.50 -3.43 0.06
N GLU A 37 0.87 -4.43 -0.75
CA GLU A 37 -0.07 -5.42 -1.31
C GLU A 37 -0.82 -6.18 -0.22
N GLN A 38 -0.11 -6.66 0.83
CA GLN A 38 -0.73 -7.36 1.95
C GLN A 38 -1.78 -6.50 2.66
N GLU A 39 -1.49 -5.22 2.89
CA GLU A 39 -2.40 -4.31 3.56
C GLU A 39 -3.57 -3.87 2.66
N ALA A 40 -3.30 -3.62 1.37
CA ALA A 40 -4.34 -3.28 0.39
C ALA A 40 -5.31 -4.45 0.16
N GLY A 41 -4.81 -5.68 0.13
CA GLY A 41 -5.63 -6.89 -0.05
C GLY A 41 -6.72 -7.07 1.01
N ARG A 42 -6.55 -6.51 2.21
CA ARG A 42 -7.57 -6.50 3.27
C ARG A 42 -8.84 -5.74 2.87
N PHE A 43 -8.77 -4.91 1.84
CA PHE A 43 -9.88 -4.08 1.35
C PHE A 43 -10.41 -4.53 -0.01
N SER A 44 -10.04 -5.71 -0.53
CA SER A 44 -10.40 -6.19 -1.87
C SER A 44 -11.91 -6.26 -2.19
N GLY A 45 -12.78 -6.16 -1.18
CA GLY A 45 -14.24 -6.12 -1.34
C GLY A 45 -14.89 -4.83 -0.83
N ALA A 46 -14.11 -3.80 -0.52
CA ALA A 46 -14.62 -2.55 0.01
C ALA A 46 -15.35 -1.76 -1.10
N ARG A 47 -16.53 -1.21 -0.77
CA ARG A 47 -17.30 -0.35 -1.70
C ARG A 47 -16.84 1.10 -1.72
N VAL A 48 -16.08 1.52 -0.70
CA VAL A 48 -15.59 2.90 -0.56
C VAL A 48 -14.07 2.87 -0.64
N LEU A 49 -13.53 3.36 -1.74
CA LEU A 49 -12.09 3.26 -2.04
C LEU A 49 -11.29 4.49 -1.61
N SER A 50 -11.94 5.65 -1.45
CA SER A 50 -11.29 6.95 -1.25
C SER A 50 -10.37 7.04 -0.02
N PHE A 51 -10.60 6.19 0.98
CA PHE A 51 -9.81 6.16 2.22
C PHE A 51 -8.80 5.02 2.28
N ILE A 52 -8.83 4.08 1.33
CA ILE A 52 -7.93 2.92 1.35
C ILE A 52 -6.46 3.34 1.32
N PRO A 53 -6.01 4.30 0.47
CA PRO A 53 -4.59 4.66 0.43
C PRO A 53 -4.04 5.15 1.78
N VAL A 54 -4.80 5.99 2.49
CA VAL A 54 -4.36 6.52 3.80
C VAL A 54 -4.38 5.44 4.90
N LEU A 55 -5.33 4.51 4.84
CA LEU A 55 -5.39 3.37 5.77
C LEU A 55 -4.22 2.41 5.54
N VAL A 56 -3.93 2.09 4.28
CA VAL A 56 -2.79 1.25 3.88
C VAL A 56 -1.48 1.89 4.34
N GLU A 57 -1.26 3.18 4.03
CA GLU A 57 -0.05 3.90 4.46
C GLU A 57 0.15 3.83 5.97
N ARG A 58 -0.90 4.11 6.75
CA ARG A 58 -0.86 4.08 8.22
C ARG A 58 -0.54 2.70 8.77
N ALA A 59 -0.95 1.63 8.09
CA ALA A 59 -0.67 0.27 8.52
C ALA A 59 0.73 -0.20 8.07
N VAL A 60 1.21 0.25 6.91
CA VAL A 60 2.51 -0.12 6.35
C VAL A 60 3.67 0.52 7.09
N ARG A 61 3.61 1.83 7.37
CA ARG A 61 4.70 2.56 8.05
C ARG A 61 5.24 1.87 9.33
N PRO A 62 4.40 1.53 10.33
CA PRO A 62 4.89 0.88 11.54
C PRO A 62 5.44 -0.54 11.29
N LYS A 63 5.01 -1.21 10.22
CA LYS A 63 5.55 -2.52 9.84
C LYS A 63 6.96 -2.38 9.26
N LEU A 64 7.17 -1.39 8.37
CA LEU A 64 8.49 -1.11 7.80
C LEU A 64 9.48 -0.67 8.88
N GLU A 65 9.04 0.19 9.82
CA GLU A 65 9.84 0.62 10.98
C GLU A 65 10.28 -0.54 11.88
N ARG A 66 9.45 -1.57 12.01
CA ARG A 66 9.73 -2.78 12.81
C ARG A 66 10.50 -3.85 12.03
N GLY A 67 10.88 -3.58 10.77
CA GLY A 67 11.58 -4.54 9.93
C GLY A 67 10.68 -5.66 9.41
N PHE A 68 9.55 -5.31 8.78
CA PHE A 68 8.62 -6.27 8.17
C PHE A 68 9.34 -7.38 7.39
N VAL A 69 9.24 -8.61 7.91
CA VAL A 69 9.68 -9.82 7.22
C VAL A 69 8.44 -10.44 6.60
N GLY A 70 8.06 -9.96 5.42
CA GLY A 70 6.97 -10.57 4.66
C GLY A 70 7.33 -12.01 4.38
N THR A 71 6.69 -12.96 5.09
CA THR A 71 6.80 -14.41 4.88
C THR A 71 5.93 -14.80 3.70
#